data_AF-A0A2V6UDK3-F1
#
_entry.id   AF-A0A2V6UDK3-F1
#
_cell.length_a   1.000
_cell.length_b   1.000
_cell.length_c   1.000
_cell.angle_alpha   90.00
_cell.angle_beta   90.00
_cell.angle_gamma   90.00
#
_symmetry.space_group_name_H-M   'P 1'
#
loop_
_entity.id
_entity.type
_entity.pdbx_description
1 polymer ?
#
loop_
_entity_poly.entity_id
_entity_poly.type
_entity_poly.pdbx_seq_one_letter_code
_entity_poly.pdbx_strand_id
1 'polypeptide(L)' 'RHIFGAPTRFYKTGVVFAAYLNGHQSHFRMVGGMESARSIPHLAEQFVLMDKAALLRDPDHAAERMRRVLAVAGVA' A
#
# COMPACT_ATOMS: atom_id res chain seq x y z
N ARG A 1 3.63 12.56 -4.91
CA ARG A 1 5.12 12.55 -4.77
C ARG A 1 5.62 11.42 -3.89
N HIS A 2 4.94 11.09 -2.79
CA HIS A 2 5.33 10.03 -1.84
C HIS A 2 5.75 8.70 -2.46
N ILE A 3 4.93 8.11 -3.34
CA ILE A 3 5.23 6.80 -3.96
C ILE A 3 6.53 6.80 -4.78
N PHE A 4 6.94 7.96 -5.31
CA PHE A 4 8.16 8.16 -6.08
C PHE A 4 9.36 8.61 -5.22
N GLY A 5 9.19 8.73 -3.90
CA GLY A 5 10.26 9.08 -2.97
C GLY A 5 11.45 8.12 -3.06
N ALA A 6 12.63 8.60 -2.68
CA ALA A 6 13.85 7.80 -2.77
C ALA A 6 13.75 6.50 -1.93
N PRO A 7 14.33 5.38 -2.38
CA PRO A 7 14.85 5.15 -3.73
C PRO A 7 13.72 4.95 -4.75
N THR A 8 13.70 5.77 -5.81
CA THR A 8 12.56 5.87 -6.75
C THR A 8 12.26 4.58 -7.52
N ARG A 9 13.26 3.70 -7.73
CA ARG A 9 13.08 2.41 -8.42
C ARG A 9 11.99 1.52 -7.81
N PHE A 10 11.65 1.72 -6.54
CA PHE A 10 10.61 0.97 -5.82
C PHE A 10 9.23 1.65 -5.82
N TYR A 11 8.99 2.63 -6.71
CA TYR A 11 7.66 3.25 -6.84
C TYR A 11 6.56 2.25 -7.21
N LYS A 12 6.92 1.18 -7.94
CA LYS A 12 5.99 0.14 -8.37
C LYS A 12 5.31 -0.55 -7.19
N THR A 13 6.00 -0.70 -6.06
CA THR A 13 5.42 -1.23 -4.82
C THR A 13 4.26 -0.37 -4.36
N GLY A 14 4.41 0.96 -4.39
CA GLY A 14 3.31 1.87 -4.04
C GLY A 14 2.15 1.82 -5.03
N VAL A 15 2.42 1.67 -6.33
CA VAL A 15 1.37 1.52 -7.36
C VAL A 15 0.56 0.24 -7.14
N VAL A 16 1.22 -0.89 -6.96
CA VAL A 16 0.56 -2.18 -6.71
C VAL A 16 -0.17 -2.17 -5.36
N PHE A 17 0.39 -1.53 -4.34
CA PHE A 17 -0.27 -1.35 -3.06
C PHE A 17 -1.57 -0.55 -3.20
N ALA A 18 -1.58 0.55 -3.97
CA ALA A 18 -2.79 1.31 -4.26
C ALA A 18 -3.83 0.48 -5.03
N ALA A 19 -3.40 -0.32 -6.01
CA ALA A 19 -4.27 -1.24 -6.75
C ALA A 19 -4.90 -2.30 -5.82
N TYR A 20 -4.11 -2.83 -4.88
CA TYR A 20 -4.60 -3.72 -3.84
C TYR A 20 -5.61 -3.01 -2.93
N LEU A 21 -5.32 -1.83 -2.39
CA LEU A 21 -6.29 -1.14 -1.53
C LEU A 21 -7.63 -0.86 -2.24
N ASN A 22 -7.59 -0.49 -3.52
CA ASN A 22 -8.77 -0.18 -4.32
C ASN A 22 -9.46 -1.41 -4.96
N GLY A 23 -9.06 -2.62 -4.59
CA GLY A 23 -9.75 -3.84 -5.03
C GLY A 23 -9.49 -4.25 -6.48
N HIS A 24 -8.51 -3.65 -7.17
CA HIS A 24 -8.13 -4.05 -8.53
C HIS A 24 -7.43 -5.42 -8.59
N GLN A 25 -6.97 -5.93 -7.45
CA GLN A 25 -6.38 -7.26 -7.29
C GLN A 25 -6.71 -7.84 -5.93
N SER A 26 -6.68 -9.16 -5.77
CA SER A 26 -7.06 -9.85 -4.53
C SER A 26 -5.93 -9.98 -3.50
N HIS A 27 -4.67 -9.78 -3.90
CA HIS A 27 -3.48 -9.96 -3.05
C HIS A 27 -2.49 -8.79 -3.17
N PHE A 28 -1.65 -8.60 -2.16
CA PHE A 28 -0.47 -7.74 -2.23
C PHE A 28 0.81 -8.59 -2.32
N ARG A 29 1.15 -8.99 -3.55
CA ARG A 29 2.34 -9.79 -3.89
C ARG A 29 2.87 -9.32 -5.24
N MET A 30 4.18 -9.33 -5.41
CA MET A 30 4.86 -8.89 -6.62
C MET A 30 5.93 -9.89 -7.04
N VAL A 31 6.24 -9.91 -8.33
CA VAL A 31 7.36 -10.69 -8.87
C VAL A 31 8.65 -10.31 -8.14
N GLY A 32 9.42 -11.32 -7.73
CA GLY A 32 10.68 -11.13 -7.00
C GLY A 32 10.51 -10.67 -5.54
N GLY A 33 9.31 -10.77 -4.96
CA GLY A 33 9.07 -10.38 -3.56
C GLY A 33 9.10 -8.86 -3.34
N MET A 34 8.90 -8.09 -4.41
CA MET A 34 9.05 -6.64 -4.43
C MET A 34 7.98 -5.89 -3.62
N GLU A 35 6.94 -6.58 -3.13
CA GLU A 35 5.99 -6.04 -2.15
C GLU A 35 6.67 -5.59 -0.85
N SER A 36 7.84 -6.17 -0.52
CA SER A 36 8.63 -5.82 0.66
C SER A 36 9.62 -4.66 0.44
N ALA A 37 9.70 -4.11 -0.79
CA ALA A 37 10.68 -3.08 -1.13
C ALA A 37 10.39 -1.68 -0.55
N ARG A 38 9.24 -1.51 0.12
CA ARG A 38 8.88 -0.32 0.91
C ARG A 38 8.56 -0.76 2.33
N SER A 39 8.97 0.06 3.30
CA SER A 39 8.72 -0.22 4.71
C SER A 39 7.24 -0.06 5.06
N ILE A 40 6.80 -0.72 6.13
CA ILE A 40 5.43 -0.59 6.64
C ILE A 40 5.06 0.87 6.95
N PRO A 41 5.91 1.69 7.60
CA PRO A 41 5.62 3.11 7.77
C PRO A 41 5.41 3.86 6.44
N HIS A 42 6.17 3.52 5.39
CA HIS A 42 5.98 4.12 4.07
C HIS A 42 4.62 3.76 3.46
N LEU A 43 4.18 2.52 3.60
CA LEU A 43 2.87 2.06 3.13
C LEU A 43 1.72 2.68 3.95
N ALA A 44 1.89 2.83 5.27
CA ALA A 44 0.92 3.50 6.14
C ALA A 44 0.76 4.99 5.80
N GLU A 45 1.86 5.70 5.60
CA GLU A 45 1.82 7.10 5.13
C GLU A 45 1.15 7.19 3.76
N GLN A 46 1.43 6.24 2.85
CA GLN A 46 0.75 6.21 1.55
C GLN A 46 -0.77 6.04 1.70
N PHE A 47 -1.23 5.14 2.58
CA PHE A 47 -2.65 4.93 2.86
C PHE A 47 -3.32 6.23 3.35
N VAL A 48 -2.70 6.92 4.32
CA VAL A 48 -3.20 8.21 4.84
C VAL A 48 -3.24 9.28 3.75
N LEU A 49 -2.21 9.36 2.90
CA LEU A 49 -2.17 10.32 1.80
C LEU A 49 -3.22 10.01 0.72
N MET A 50 -3.50 8.74 0.46
CA MET A 50 -4.56 8.33 -0.46
C MET A 50 -5.95 8.73 0.06
N ASP A 51 -6.21 8.55 1.36
CA ASP A 51 -7.44 9.00 2.01
C ASP A 51 -7.62 10.52 1.90
N LYS A 52 -6.60 11.30 2.30
CA LYS A 52 -6.59 12.77 2.17
C LYS A 52 -6.78 13.27 0.74
N ALA A 53 -6.36 12.49 -0.25
CA ALA A 53 -6.50 12.81 -1.67
C ALA A 53 -7.80 12.26 -2.29
N ALA A 54 -8.70 11.65 -1.50
CA ALA A 54 -9.93 11.00 -1.95
C ALA A 54 -9.68 9.93 -3.05
N LEU A 55 -8.57 9.19 -2.94
CA LEU A 55 -8.15 8.16 -3.90
C LEU A 55 -8.55 6.74 -3.46
N LEU A 56 -9.14 6.58 -2.28
CA LEU A 56 -9.70 5.31 -1.82
C LEU A 56 -11.13 5.17 -2.35
N ARG A 57 -11.35 4.21 -3.24
CA ARG A 57 -12.68 3.97 -3.86
C ARG A 57 -13.72 3.53 -2.83
N ASP A 58 -13.30 2.71 -1.88
CA ASP A 58 -14.08 2.18 -0.78
C ASP A 58 -13.20 2.25 0.48
N PRO A 59 -13.36 3.29 1.32
CA PRO A 59 -12.51 3.50 2.49
C PRO A 59 -12.56 2.36 3.51
N ASP A 60 -13.73 1.75 3.72
CA ASP A 60 -13.90 0.66 4.69
C ASP A 60 -13.17 -0.60 4.22
N HIS A 61 -13.33 -0.94 2.94
CA HIS A 61 -12.61 -2.05 2.32
C HIS A 61 -11.10 -1.83 2.26
N ALA A 62 -10.67 -0.61 1.95
CA ALA A 62 -9.26 -0.24 1.97
C ALA A 62 -8.67 -0.33 3.38
N ALA A 63 -9.39 0.12 4.41
CA ALA A 63 -8.98 0.02 5.80
C ALA A 63 -8.83 -1.43 6.25
N GLU A 64 -9.77 -2.30 5.86
CA GLU A 64 -9.67 -3.74 6.12
C GLU A 64 -8.43 -4.37 5.48
N ARG A 65 -8.14 -4.00 4.24
CA ARG A 65 -6.94 -4.46 3.54
C ARG A 65 -5.65 -3.95 4.15
N MET A 66 -5.64 -2.70 4.63
CA MET A 66 -4.51 -2.12 5.35
C MET A 66 -4.29 -2.83 6.69
N ARG A 67 -5.34 -3.14 7.45
CA ARG A 67 -5.26 -3.93 8.69
C ARG A 67 -4.61 -5.28 8.46
N ARG A 68 -4.94 -5.98 7.38
CA ARG A 68 -4.30 -7.26 7.02
C ARG A 68 -2.81 -7.12 6.76
N VAL A 69 -2.39 -6.04 6.11
CA VAL A 69 -0.96 -5.76 5.86
C VAL A 69 -0.22 -5.49 7.17
N LEU A 70 -0.83 -4.73 8.08
CA LEU A 70 -0.29 -4.47 9.42
C LEU A 70 -0.20 -5.74 10.28
N ALA A 71 -1.23 -6.59 10.24
CA ALA A 71 -1.26 -7.84 10.98
C ALA A 71 -0.12 -8.78 10.55
N VAL A 72 0.14 -8.89 9.24
CA VAL A 72 1.27 -9.67 8.72
C VAL A 72 2.62 -9.07 9.13
N ALA A 73 2.68 -7.76 9.36
CA ALA A 73 3.85 -7.07 9.90
C ALA A 73 3.99 -7.15 11.43
N GLY A 74 3.08 -7.84 12.12
CA GLY A 74 3.10 -8.01 13.57
C GLY A 74 2.56 -6.81 14.36
N VAL A 75 1.79 -5.93 13.72
CA VAL A 75 1.12 -4.79 14.37
C VAL A 75 -0.32 -5.19 14.71
N ALA A 76 -0.67 -5.13 16.00
CA ALA A 76 -1.98 -5.45 16.55
C ALA A 76 -2.94 -4.25 16.52
#